data_AF-F0FXZ3-F1
#
_entry.id   AF-F0FXZ3-F1
#
_cell.length_a   1.000
_cell.length_b   1.000
_cell.length_c   1.000
_cell.angle_alpha   90.00
_cell.angle_beta   90.00
_cell.angle_gamma   90.00
#
_symmetry.space_group_name_H-M   'P 1'
#
loop_
_entity.id
_entity.type
_entity.pdbx_description
1 polymer ?
#
loop_
_entity_poly.entity_id
_entity_poly.type
_entity_poly.pdbx_seq_one_letter_code
_entity_poly.pdbx_strand_id
1 'polypeptide(L)'
;MPTLSPAAARALHLAAQGLLTPPRRKATKADVLDTIRRMAQLQIDTIHVVARSPYLVLFSRLGDFSPHWLDEHLAEARLFEYWSHEACFLPIEQFGLMRYKMLDPSGMGWQYAADWHAQKRDEIERLLARIRREGPVRSADFVREDGAKGNGWWDRKPEKRHLEVLFTTGELMVSERRNFQRVYDLRERVLPDWDDARDLPPREAVLPALLDYTCRALGIVRADWVADYYRLPRRSYKPELERLAEA
;
A
#
# COMPACT_ATOMS: atom_id res chain seq x y z
N MET A 1 15.99 -9.56 31.39
CA MET A 1 14.96 -9.78 30.35
C MET A 1 14.76 -11.28 30.19
N PRO A 2 13.53 -11.76 29.98
CA PRO A 2 13.31 -13.18 29.69
C PRO A 2 14.02 -13.57 28.39
N THR A 3 14.68 -14.72 28.39
CA THR A 3 15.36 -15.28 27.20
C THR A 3 14.36 -16.13 26.42
N LEU A 4 14.19 -15.84 25.11
CA LEU A 4 13.36 -16.65 24.22
C LEU A 4 14.23 -17.69 23.49
N SER A 5 13.77 -18.94 23.45
CA SER A 5 14.38 -19.95 22.58
C SER A 5 14.09 -19.65 21.10
N PRO A 6 14.91 -20.12 20.15
CA PRO A 6 14.60 -19.97 18.72
C PRO A 6 13.24 -20.56 18.31
N ALA A 7 12.80 -21.63 18.97
CA ALA A 7 11.49 -22.23 18.75
C ALA A 7 10.35 -21.30 19.24
N ALA A 8 10.50 -20.69 20.41
CA ALA A 8 9.53 -19.71 20.93
C ALA A 8 9.47 -18.46 20.04
N ALA A 9 10.62 -17.94 19.60
CA ALA A 9 10.68 -16.81 18.67
C ALA A 9 9.96 -17.11 17.33
N ARG A 10 10.17 -18.31 16.77
CA ARG A 10 9.46 -18.75 15.56
C ARG A 10 7.96 -18.87 15.80
N ALA A 11 7.55 -19.47 16.92
CA ALA A 11 6.13 -19.62 17.25
C ALA A 11 5.45 -18.25 17.42
N LEU A 12 6.11 -17.28 18.04
CA LEU A 12 5.63 -15.90 18.16
C LEU A 12 5.47 -15.24 16.79
N HIS A 13 6.45 -15.38 15.90
CA HIS A 13 6.35 -14.84 14.53
C HIS A 13 5.22 -15.49 13.73
N LEU A 14 5.12 -16.82 13.75
CA LEU A 14 4.03 -17.54 13.09
C LEU A 14 2.67 -17.18 13.70
N ALA A 15 2.60 -16.98 15.01
CA ALA A 15 1.40 -16.50 15.68
C ALA A 15 1.06 -15.11 15.17
N ALA A 16 1.98 -14.14 15.22
CA ALA A 16 1.74 -12.79 14.74
C ALA A 16 1.26 -12.75 13.27
N GLN A 17 1.82 -13.60 12.42
CA GLN A 17 1.46 -13.70 11.00
C GLN A 17 0.17 -14.49 10.71
N GLY A 18 -0.44 -15.15 11.71
CA GLY A 18 -1.64 -15.97 11.52
C GLY A 18 -1.37 -17.33 10.88
N LEU A 19 -0.15 -17.84 11.02
CA LEU A 19 0.34 -19.09 10.43
C LEU A 19 0.62 -20.19 11.46
N LEU A 20 0.47 -19.91 12.76
CA LEU A 20 0.74 -20.90 13.80
C LEU A 20 -0.30 -22.03 13.84
N THR A 21 -1.56 -21.71 13.55
CA THR A 21 -2.67 -22.67 13.60
C THR A 21 -3.39 -22.70 12.26
N PRO A 22 -3.79 -23.89 11.77
CA PRO A 22 -4.55 -23.99 10.53
C PRO A 22 -5.93 -23.32 10.66
N PRO A 23 -6.52 -22.84 9.54
CA PRO A 23 -7.90 -22.34 9.52
C PRO A 23 -8.87 -23.40 10.03
N ARG A 24 -9.78 -23.01 10.94
CA ARG A 24 -10.76 -23.92 11.57
C ARG A 24 -12.13 -23.92 10.88
N ARG A 25 -12.36 -22.97 9.97
CA ARG A 25 -13.61 -22.79 9.24
C ARG A 25 -13.32 -22.25 7.84
N LYS A 26 -14.33 -22.28 6.97
CA LYS A 26 -14.28 -21.60 5.68
C LYS A 26 -14.06 -20.10 5.87
N ALA A 27 -13.26 -19.50 4.99
CA ALA A 27 -13.04 -18.08 4.96
C ALA A 27 -14.33 -17.34 4.57
N THR A 28 -14.45 -16.12 5.07
CA THR A 28 -15.46 -15.14 4.73
C THR A 28 -14.76 -13.89 4.20
N LYS A 29 -15.51 -12.99 3.56
CA LYS A 29 -14.98 -11.71 3.10
C LYS A 29 -14.26 -10.94 4.21
N ALA A 30 -14.82 -10.90 5.42
CA ALA A 30 -14.21 -10.18 6.55
C ALA A 30 -12.81 -10.70 6.91
N ASP A 31 -12.57 -12.00 6.78
CA ASP A 31 -11.28 -12.61 7.13
C ASP A 31 -10.13 -12.13 6.25
N VAL A 32 -10.41 -11.73 4.99
CA VAL A 32 -9.42 -11.12 4.10
C VAL A 32 -8.91 -9.80 4.68
N LEU A 33 -9.84 -8.92 5.07
CA LEU A 33 -9.49 -7.63 5.66
C LEU A 33 -8.79 -7.80 7.01
N ASP A 34 -9.28 -8.69 7.86
CA ASP A 34 -8.67 -8.98 9.17
C ASP A 34 -7.26 -9.55 9.02
N THR A 35 -7.04 -10.39 8.00
CA THR A 35 -5.71 -10.92 7.68
C THR A 35 -4.75 -9.81 7.27
N ILE A 36 -5.20 -8.87 6.42
CA ILE A 36 -4.38 -7.73 5.98
C ILE A 36 -4.12 -6.78 7.15
N ARG A 37 -5.10 -6.52 8.02
CA ARG A 37 -4.93 -5.76 9.26
C ARG A 37 -3.89 -6.37 10.19
N ARG A 38 -3.94 -7.70 10.35
CA ARG A 38 -2.96 -8.44 11.16
C ARG A 38 -1.54 -8.30 10.63
N MET A 39 -1.36 -8.39 9.31
CA MET A 39 -0.08 -8.14 8.65
C MET A 39 0.24 -6.65 8.52
N ALA A 40 -0.68 -5.75 8.86
CA ALA A 40 -0.67 -4.32 8.60
C ALA A 40 -0.54 -3.88 7.12
N GLN A 41 0.00 -4.72 6.23
CA GLN A 41 0.13 -4.48 4.80
C GLN A 41 0.20 -5.80 4.02
N LEU A 42 -0.31 -5.79 2.79
CA LEU A 42 -0.22 -6.91 1.85
C LEU A 42 0.46 -6.46 0.57
N GLN A 43 1.70 -6.91 0.34
CA GLN A 43 2.47 -6.53 -0.84
C GLN A 43 1.81 -7.01 -2.13
N ILE A 44 1.83 -6.14 -3.14
CA ILE A 44 1.35 -6.36 -4.50
C ILE A 44 2.53 -6.72 -5.39
N ASP A 45 2.47 -7.91 -5.97
CA ASP A 45 3.42 -8.38 -6.99
C ASP A 45 2.66 -8.70 -8.28
N THR A 46 3.28 -8.37 -9.42
CA THR A 46 2.70 -8.56 -10.76
C THR A 46 3.07 -9.91 -11.38
N ILE A 47 4.07 -10.63 -10.84
CA ILE A 47 4.47 -11.97 -11.29
C ILE A 47 3.32 -12.95 -11.03
N HIS A 48 2.97 -13.77 -12.04
CA HIS A 48 1.76 -14.61 -12.01
C HIS A 48 1.96 -16.02 -12.60
N VAL A 49 3.13 -16.63 -12.42
CA VAL A 49 3.41 -17.99 -12.96
C VAL A 49 2.44 -19.04 -12.41
N VAL A 50 2.07 -18.93 -11.13
CA VAL A 50 1.06 -19.80 -10.48
C VAL A 50 -0.14 -18.96 -10.07
N ALA A 51 0.11 -18.00 -9.17
CA ALA A 51 -0.81 -16.93 -8.80
C ALA A 51 0.04 -15.73 -8.36
N ARG A 52 -0.57 -14.55 -8.32
CA ARG A 52 0.10 -13.35 -7.81
C ARG A 52 0.30 -13.42 -6.30
N SER A 53 1.39 -12.83 -5.81
CA SER A 53 1.78 -12.88 -4.39
C SER A 53 0.64 -12.57 -3.40
N PRO A 54 -0.20 -11.51 -3.59
CA PRO A 54 -1.30 -11.22 -2.67
C PRO A 54 -2.21 -12.43 -2.40
N TYR A 55 -2.54 -13.18 -3.45
CA TYR A 55 -3.45 -14.32 -3.35
C TYR A 55 -2.80 -15.52 -2.66
N LEU A 56 -1.50 -15.76 -2.90
CA LEU A 56 -0.75 -16.82 -2.21
C LEU A 56 -0.59 -16.53 -0.72
N VAL A 57 -0.32 -15.26 -0.37
CA VAL A 57 -0.18 -14.80 1.02
C VAL A 57 -1.50 -14.92 1.78
N LEU A 58 -2.62 -14.58 1.15
CA LEU A 58 -3.95 -14.76 1.74
C LEU A 58 -4.32 -16.25 1.85
N PHE A 59 -4.09 -17.03 0.80
CA PHE A 59 -4.38 -18.48 0.79
C PHE A 59 -3.64 -19.22 1.91
N SER A 60 -2.38 -18.89 2.19
CA SER A 60 -1.61 -19.55 3.25
C SER A 60 -2.16 -19.31 4.67
N ARG A 61 -2.99 -18.27 4.85
CA ARG A 61 -3.60 -17.89 6.14
C ARG A 61 -5.08 -18.24 6.23
N LEU A 62 -5.78 -18.24 5.09
CA LEU A 62 -7.23 -18.41 5.02
C LEU A 62 -7.66 -19.78 4.49
N GLY A 63 -6.76 -20.50 3.81
CA GLY A 63 -7.14 -21.64 2.97
C GLY A 63 -7.91 -21.18 1.74
N ASP A 64 -8.85 -22.00 1.28
CA ASP A 64 -9.71 -21.67 0.15
C ASP A 64 -10.58 -20.44 0.46
N PHE A 65 -10.45 -19.40 -0.37
CA PHE A 65 -11.16 -18.12 -0.25
C PHE A 65 -11.43 -17.55 -1.63
N SER A 66 -12.43 -16.67 -1.76
CA SER A 66 -12.70 -15.99 -3.03
C SER A 66 -11.72 -14.81 -3.23
N PRO A 67 -10.89 -14.80 -4.30
CA PRO A 67 -10.01 -13.67 -4.59
C PRO A 67 -10.74 -12.35 -4.82
N HIS A 68 -12.01 -12.41 -5.27
CA HIS A 68 -12.84 -11.22 -5.51
C HIS A 68 -13.03 -10.39 -4.24
N TRP A 69 -13.02 -11.00 -3.05
CA TRP A 69 -13.15 -10.28 -1.78
C TRP A 69 -12.04 -9.25 -1.56
N LEU A 70 -10.83 -9.49 -2.08
CA LEU A 70 -9.74 -8.51 -2.01
C LEU A 70 -10.05 -7.28 -2.89
N ASP A 71 -10.52 -7.51 -4.11
CA ASP A 71 -10.91 -6.44 -5.04
C ASP A 71 -12.13 -5.67 -4.52
N GLU A 72 -13.11 -6.34 -3.92
CA GLU A 72 -14.27 -5.70 -3.29
C GLU A 72 -13.85 -4.82 -2.12
N HIS A 73 -12.94 -5.27 -1.24
CA HIS A 73 -12.47 -4.44 -0.12
C HIS A 73 -11.74 -3.18 -0.60
N LEU A 74 -11.04 -3.26 -1.73
CA LEU A 74 -10.46 -2.07 -2.37
C LEU A 74 -11.56 -1.14 -2.92
N ALA A 75 -12.52 -1.69 -3.65
CA ALA A 75 -13.65 -0.95 -4.23
C ALA A 75 -14.56 -0.29 -3.18
N GLU A 76 -14.68 -0.90 -2.01
CA GLU A 76 -15.43 -0.40 -0.85
C GLU A 76 -14.62 0.57 0.03
N ALA A 77 -13.41 0.95 -0.39
CA ALA A 77 -12.49 1.77 0.38
C ALA A 77 -12.21 1.24 1.80
N ARG A 78 -12.27 -0.09 2.00
CA ARG A 78 -11.80 -0.77 3.22
C ARG A 78 -10.29 -0.96 3.20
N LEU A 79 -9.74 -1.06 1.99
CA LEU A 79 -8.31 -1.06 1.69
C LEU A 79 -8.00 0.10 0.75
N PHE A 80 -6.75 0.54 0.75
CA PHE A 80 -6.20 1.41 -0.29
C PHE A 80 -4.84 0.88 -0.77
N GLU A 81 -4.45 1.27 -1.98
CA GLU A 81 -3.11 1.00 -2.48
C GLU A 81 -2.17 2.17 -2.22
N TYR A 82 -0.97 1.89 -1.70
CA TYR A 82 0.09 2.88 -1.65
C TYR A 82 1.49 2.27 -1.52
N TRP A 83 2.51 3.13 -1.57
CA TRP A 83 3.91 2.79 -1.31
C TRP A 83 4.17 2.73 0.20
N SER A 84 4.21 1.51 0.76
CA SER A 84 4.54 1.24 2.17
C SER A 84 5.93 0.59 2.28
N HIS A 85 6.00 -0.75 2.15
CA HIS A 85 7.26 -1.45 1.90
C HIS A 85 7.65 -1.33 0.42
N GLU A 86 6.69 -1.68 -0.43
CA GLU A 86 6.62 -1.46 -1.87
C GLU A 86 5.15 -1.09 -2.17
N ALA A 87 4.65 -1.38 -3.38
CA ALA A 87 3.20 -1.32 -3.62
C ALA A 87 2.49 -2.34 -2.73
N CYS A 88 1.60 -1.86 -1.86
CA CYS A 88 0.85 -2.70 -0.92
C CYS A 88 -0.64 -2.33 -0.93
N PHE A 89 -1.50 -3.31 -0.62
CA PHE A 89 -2.81 -3.04 -0.03
C PHE A 89 -2.63 -2.74 1.46
N LEU A 90 -3.24 -1.65 1.92
CA LEU A 90 -3.18 -1.17 3.30
C LEU A 90 -4.61 -1.02 3.84
N PRO A 91 -4.87 -1.36 5.12
CA PRO A 91 -6.11 -1.04 5.79
C PRO A 91 -6.40 0.47 5.78
N ILE A 92 -7.63 0.87 5.50
CA ILE A 92 -7.96 2.29 5.30
C ILE A 92 -7.69 3.15 6.54
N GLU A 93 -7.76 2.58 7.73
CA GLU A 93 -7.39 3.25 8.98
C GLU A 93 -5.92 3.73 9.02
N GLN A 94 -5.05 3.22 8.15
CA GLN A 94 -3.66 3.67 8.02
C GLN A 94 -3.46 4.81 7.02
N PHE A 95 -4.51 5.27 6.33
CA PHE A 95 -4.41 6.31 5.30
C PHE A 95 -3.72 7.57 5.82
N GLY A 96 -4.14 8.09 6.98
CA GLY A 96 -3.54 9.27 7.62
C GLY A 96 -2.05 9.12 7.93
N LEU A 97 -1.59 7.91 8.27
CA LEU A 97 -0.18 7.63 8.53
C LEU A 97 0.66 7.70 7.25
N MET A 98 0.09 7.28 6.12
CA MET A 98 0.73 7.34 4.81
C MET A 98 0.59 8.71 4.13
N ARG A 99 -0.43 9.49 4.51
CA ARG A 99 -0.74 10.79 3.90
C ARG A 99 0.42 11.77 3.95
N TYR A 100 1.24 11.76 5.00
CA TYR A 100 2.45 12.58 5.07
C TYR A 100 3.46 12.28 3.95
N LYS A 101 3.57 11.01 3.51
CA LYS A 101 4.42 10.66 2.37
C LYS A 101 3.85 11.16 1.04
N MET A 102 2.52 11.27 0.94
CA MET A 102 1.85 11.84 -0.24
C MET A 102 2.04 13.35 -0.33
N LEU A 103 1.93 14.04 0.82
CA LEU A 103 2.09 15.49 0.93
C LEU A 103 3.54 15.94 0.74
N ASP A 104 4.51 15.13 1.18
CA ASP A 104 5.94 15.34 0.96
C ASP A 104 6.60 14.08 0.37
N PRO A 105 6.50 13.88 -0.96
CA PRO A 105 7.03 12.70 -1.63
C PRO A 105 8.54 12.81 -1.92
N SER A 106 9.23 13.85 -1.45
CA SER A 106 10.65 14.11 -1.75
C SER A 106 11.57 12.96 -1.32
N GLY A 107 11.23 12.25 -0.23
CA GLY A 107 11.95 11.09 0.27
C GLY A 107 11.63 9.76 -0.42
N MET A 108 10.74 9.75 -1.42
CA MET A 108 10.24 8.51 -2.03
C MET A 108 11.11 7.96 -3.16
N GLY A 109 12.28 8.53 -3.45
CA GLY A 109 13.22 7.97 -4.42
C GLY A 109 12.59 7.74 -5.80
N TRP A 110 12.75 6.53 -6.36
CA TRP A 110 12.29 6.22 -7.72
C TRP A 110 10.77 6.15 -7.85
N GLN A 111 10.04 5.97 -6.74
CA GLN A 111 8.58 5.93 -6.71
C GLN A 111 7.97 7.31 -6.99
N TYR A 112 8.73 8.39 -6.80
CA TYR A 112 8.33 9.75 -7.15
C TYR A 112 9.25 10.35 -8.22
N ALA A 113 8.71 10.52 -9.43
CA ALA A 113 9.44 11.11 -10.54
C ALA A 113 9.46 12.65 -10.47
N ALA A 114 10.21 13.24 -9.52
CA ALA A 114 10.24 14.68 -9.26
C ALA A 114 10.55 15.54 -10.50
N ASP A 115 11.61 15.20 -11.25
CA ASP A 115 11.99 15.94 -12.46
C ASP A 115 10.90 15.90 -13.53
N TRP A 116 10.25 14.74 -13.68
CA TRP A 116 9.14 14.59 -14.62
C TRP A 116 7.94 15.41 -14.19
N HIS A 117 7.60 15.38 -12.89
CA HIS A 117 6.52 16.19 -12.34
C HIS A 117 6.76 17.68 -12.60
N ALA A 118 7.99 18.17 -12.39
CA ALA A 118 8.36 19.54 -12.67
C ALA A 118 8.25 19.89 -14.17
N GLN A 119 8.80 19.03 -15.05
CA GLN A 119 8.83 19.27 -16.50
C GLN A 119 7.46 19.14 -17.17
N LYS A 120 6.56 18.32 -16.62
CA LYS A 120 5.27 17.95 -17.25
C LYS A 120 4.06 18.44 -16.46
N ARG A 121 4.24 19.43 -15.58
CA ARG A 121 3.19 19.98 -14.70
C ARG A 121 1.88 20.28 -15.46
N ASP A 122 1.94 21.01 -16.57
CA ASP A 122 0.74 21.39 -17.33
C ASP A 122 0.00 20.18 -17.92
N GLU A 123 0.72 19.13 -18.34
CA GLU A 123 0.11 17.90 -18.84
C GLU A 123 -0.56 17.11 -17.71
N ILE A 124 0.09 17.05 -16.54
CA ILE A 124 -0.41 16.39 -15.34
C ILE A 124 -1.70 17.07 -14.85
N GLU A 125 -1.71 18.41 -14.78
CA GLU A 125 -2.91 19.18 -14.39
C GLU A 125 -4.06 18.99 -15.38
N ARG A 126 -3.78 18.96 -16.70
CA ARG A 126 -4.79 18.65 -17.71
C ARG A 126 -5.37 17.25 -17.54
N LEU A 127 -4.53 16.25 -17.23
CA LEU A 127 -4.99 14.90 -16.94
C LEU A 127 -5.88 14.86 -15.69
N LEU A 128 -5.46 15.53 -14.61
CA LEU A 128 -6.25 15.60 -13.38
C LEU A 128 -7.61 16.28 -13.62
N ALA A 129 -7.64 17.38 -14.37
CA ALA A 129 -8.88 18.07 -14.76
C ALA A 129 -9.78 17.18 -15.64
N ARG A 130 -9.19 16.38 -16.53
CA ARG A 130 -9.93 15.39 -17.33
C ARG A 130 -10.59 14.34 -16.44
N ILE A 131 -9.87 13.73 -15.49
CA ILE A 131 -10.42 12.74 -14.54
C ILE A 131 -11.54 13.36 -13.70
N ARG A 132 -11.38 14.62 -13.28
CA ARG A 132 -12.44 15.36 -12.58
C ARG A 132 -13.71 15.51 -13.41
N ARG A 133 -13.62 15.72 -14.73
CA ARG A 133 -14.80 15.84 -15.60
C ARG A 133 -15.38 14.50 -16.05
N GLU A 134 -14.52 13.55 -16.43
CA GLU A 134 -14.89 12.35 -17.18
C GLU A 134 -14.96 11.08 -16.33
N GLY A 135 -14.43 11.12 -15.10
CA GLY A 135 -14.42 9.98 -14.19
C GLY A 135 -13.09 9.20 -14.18
N PRO A 136 -13.09 8.03 -13.53
CA PRO A 136 -11.89 7.23 -13.32
C PRO A 136 -11.29 6.68 -14.62
N VAL A 137 -9.97 6.47 -14.63
CA VAL A 137 -9.21 6.04 -15.81
C VAL A 137 -8.19 4.96 -15.48
N ARG A 138 -7.85 4.13 -16.48
CA ARG A 138 -6.72 3.20 -16.45
C ARG A 138 -5.63 3.69 -17.39
N SER A 139 -4.39 3.30 -17.13
CA SER A 139 -3.30 3.53 -18.08
C SER A 139 -3.55 2.91 -19.47
N ALA A 140 -4.40 1.89 -19.55
CA ALA A 140 -4.81 1.24 -20.79
C ALA A 140 -5.80 2.07 -21.64
N ASP A 141 -6.52 3.03 -21.04
CA ASP A 141 -7.56 3.81 -21.74
C ASP A 141 -6.96 4.91 -22.64
N PHE A 142 -5.68 5.22 -22.48
CA PHE A 142 -4.96 6.16 -23.34
C PHE A 142 -4.52 5.44 -24.60
N VAL A 143 -5.07 5.79 -25.77
CA VAL A 143 -4.68 5.23 -27.08
C VAL A 143 -3.57 6.09 -27.69
N ARG A 144 -2.65 5.51 -28.47
CA ARG A 144 -1.69 6.31 -29.25
C ARG A 144 -2.41 6.90 -30.46
N GLU A 145 -2.29 8.21 -30.69
CA GLU A 145 -2.94 8.88 -31.83
C GLU A 145 -2.35 8.50 -33.20
N ASP A 146 -1.17 7.88 -33.24
CA ASP A 146 -0.41 7.68 -34.48
C ASP A 146 -0.41 6.26 -35.06
N GLY A 147 -1.05 5.27 -34.42
CA GLY A 147 -1.10 3.89 -34.93
C GLY A 147 0.28 3.22 -35.15
N ALA A 148 1.37 3.89 -34.80
CA ALA A 148 2.73 3.46 -35.04
C ALA A 148 3.18 2.48 -33.94
N LYS A 149 3.59 1.28 -34.35
CA LYS A 149 4.38 0.38 -33.51
C LYS A 149 5.68 1.11 -33.16
N GLY A 150 5.76 1.67 -31.97
CA GLY A 150 6.94 2.40 -31.50
C GLY A 150 8.20 1.54 -31.60
N ASN A 151 9.27 2.16 -32.09
CA ASN A 151 10.60 1.57 -32.14
C ASN A 151 11.16 1.40 -30.71
N GLY A 152 10.92 0.24 -30.12
CA GLY A 152 11.72 -0.25 -29.01
C GLY A 152 11.42 0.35 -27.64
N TRP A 153 12.06 -0.28 -26.66
CA TRP A 153 11.96 -0.20 -25.19
C TRP A 153 11.64 1.18 -24.53
N TRP A 154 11.88 2.30 -25.20
CA TRP A 154 11.95 3.65 -24.59
C TRP A 154 10.65 4.46 -24.63
N ASP A 155 9.63 3.97 -25.34
CA ASP A 155 8.49 4.77 -25.76
C ASP A 155 7.24 4.53 -24.87
N ARG A 156 7.39 4.73 -23.54
CA ARG A 156 6.28 4.62 -22.59
C ARG A 156 5.38 5.86 -22.71
N LYS A 157 4.07 5.65 -22.94
CA LYS A 157 3.03 6.69 -22.94
C LYS A 157 3.19 7.62 -21.72
N PRO A 158 3.38 8.95 -21.89
CA PRO A 158 3.66 9.87 -20.79
C PRO A 158 2.58 9.83 -19.70
N GLU A 159 1.33 9.54 -20.08
CA GLU A 159 0.17 9.47 -19.19
C GLU A 159 0.32 8.42 -18.10
N LYS A 160 1.01 7.30 -18.36
CA LYS A 160 1.29 6.31 -17.31
C LYS A 160 2.14 6.95 -16.21
N ARG A 161 3.15 7.73 -16.57
CA ARG A 161 4.04 8.40 -15.61
C ARG A 161 3.32 9.56 -14.93
N HIS A 162 2.41 10.25 -15.61
CA HIS A 162 1.52 11.26 -15.02
C HIS A 162 0.61 10.65 -13.95
N LEU A 163 -0.01 9.50 -14.24
CA LEU A 163 -0.81 8.75 -13.26
C LEU A 163 0.02 8.28 -12.07
N GLU A 164 1.24 7.80 -12.29
CA GLU A 164 2.16 7.40 -11.22
C GLU A 164 2.54 8.58 -10.32
N VAL A 165 2.80 9.77 -10.90
CA VAL A 165 3.02 11.00 -10.12
C VAL A 165 1.81 11.34 -9.27
N LEU A 166 0.62 11.44 -9.88
CA LEU A 166 -0.62 11.81 -9.18
C LEU A 166 -1.01 10.79 -8.10
N PHE A 167 -0.72 9.51 -8.33
CA PHE A 167 -0.88 8.46 -7.32
C PHE A 167 0.10 8.63 -6.16
N THR A 168 1.38 8.88 -6.46
CA THR A 168 2.41 9.05 -5.43
C THR A 168 2.16 10.29 -4.57
N THR A 169 1.69 11.40 -5.16
CA THR A 169 1.29 12.63 -4.44
C THR A 169 -0.07 12.54 -3.75
N GLY A 170 -0.80 11.42 -3.92
CA GLY A 170 -2.11 11.21 -3.33
C GLY A 170 -3.20 12.13 -3.87
N GLU A 171 -3.05 12.67 -5.08
CA GLU A 171 -4.13 13.33 -5.81
C GLU A 171 -5.09 12.30 -6.41
N LEU A 172 -4.54 11.17 -6.87
CA LEU A 172 -5.29 9.99 -7.29
C LEU A 172 -5.12 8.84 -6.31
N MET A 173 -6.18 8.07 -6.16
CA MET A 173 -6.19 6.77 -5.49
C MET A 173 -6.59 5.68 -6.48
N VAL A 174 -6.29 4.43 -6.14
CA VAL A 174 -6.82 3.29 -6.90
C VAL A 174 -8.21 2.97 -6.35
N SER A 175 -9.25 3.23 -7.13
CA SER A 175 -10.62 2.99 -6.73
C SER A 175 -11.00 1.50 -6.86
N GLU A 176 -10.43 0.79 -7.83
CA GLU A 176 -10.64 -0.63 -8.03
C GLU A 176 -9.52 -1.22 -8.90
N ARG A 177 -9.54 -2.55 -9.07
CA ARG A 177 -8.72 -3.25 -10.06
C ARG A 177 -9.59 -3.95 -11.08
N ARG A 178 -9.27 -3.77 -12.36
CA ARG A 178 -9.88 -4.53 -13.47
C ARG A 178 -8.80 -5.35 -14.14
N ASN A 179 -8.89 -6.68 -14.07
CA ASN A 179 -7.85 -7.59 -14.58
C ASN A 179 -6.45 -7.25 -14.03
N PHE A 180 -6.36 -6.91 -12.74
CA PHE A 180 -5.12 -6.47 -12.06
C PHE A 180 -4.51 -5.16 -12.59
N GLN A 181 -5.24 -4.40 -13.41
CA GLN A 181 -4.90 -3.03 -13.78
C GLN A 181 -5.57 -2.06 -12.80
N ARG A 182 -4.79 -1.08 -12.33
CA ARG A 182 -5.31 0.01 -11.49
C ARG A 182 -6.30 0.86 -12.28
N VAL A 183 -7.46 1.09 -11.68
CA VAL A 183 -8.39 2.15 -12.06
C VAL A 183 -8.14 3.31 -11.09
N TYR A 184 -7.70 4.44 -11.62
CA TYR A 184 -7.39 5.63 -10.85
C TYR A 184 -8.58 6.57 -10.81
N ASP A 185 -8.92 7.07 -9.62
CA ASP A 185 -9.90 8.15 -9.44
C ASP A 185 -9.35 9.19 -8.45
N LEU A 186 -10.02 10.33 -8.37
CA LEU A 186 -9.69 11.37 -7.41
C LEU A 186 -9.77 10.84 -5.98
N ARG A 187 -8.79 11.20 -5.15
CA ARG A 187 -8.80 10.91 -3.70
C ARG A 187 -10.15 11.29 -3.06
N GLU A 188 -10.68 12.47 -3.39
CA GLU A 188 -11.94 12.99 -2.85
C GLU A 188 -13.20 12.21 -3.29
N ARG A 189 -13.11 11.37 -4.31
CA ARG A 189 -14.21 10.45 -4.69
C ARG A 189 -14.09 9.09 -4.01
N VAL A 190 -12.87 8.63 -3.78
CA VAL A 190 -12.58 7.36 -3.08
C VAL A 190 -12.77 7.52 -1.56
N LEU A 191 -12.37 8.66 -1.01
CA LEU A 191 -12.47 9.04 0.39
C LEU A 191 -13.18 10.40 0.53
N PRO A 192 -14.50 10.48 0.27
CA PRO A 192 -15.24 11.76 0.27
C PRO A 192 -15.31 12.44 1.63
N ASP A 193 -15.24 11.65 2.71
CA ASP A 193 -15.35 12.17 4.08
C ASP A 193 -13.99 12.58 4.67
N TRP A 194 -12.87 12.36 3.96
CA TRP A 194 -11.53 12.68 4.47
C TRP A 194 -11.18 14.16 4.30
N ASP A 195 -10.76 14.79 5.40
CA ASP A 195 -10.23 16.16 5.42
C ASP A 195 -8.86 16.18 6.10
N ASP A 196 -7.81 16.58 5.37
CA ASP A 196 -6.45 16.67 5.92
C ASP A 196 -6.39 17.61 7.15
N ALA A 197 -7.24 18.63 7.25
CA ALA A 197 -7.25 19.54 8.40
C ALA A 197 -7.84 18.92 9.68
N ARG A 198 -8.72 17.92 9.54
CA ARG A 198 -9.43 17.28 10.65
C ARG A 198 -8.87 15.90 10.99
N ASP A 199 -8.51 15.13 9.96
CA ASP A 199 -8.29 13.68 10.07
C ASP A 199 -6.80 13.29 10.02
N LEU A 200 -5.88 14.22 9.68
CA LEU A 200 -4.45 13.96 9.79
C LEU A 200 -4.06 13.74 11.26
N PRO A 201 -3.41 12.62 11.60
CA PRO A 201 -2.90 12.41 12.94
C PRO A 201 -1.76 13.40 13.22
N PRO A 202 -1.51 13.80 14.49
CA PRO A 202 -0.34 14.58 14.85
C PRO A 202 0.93 13.93 14.31
N ARG A 203 1.84 14.74 13.74
CA ARG A 203 3.04 14.25 13.04
C ARG A 203 3.89 13.34 13.93
N GLU A 204 3.98 13.67 15.21
CA GLU A 204 4.69 12.94 16.25
C GLU A 204 4.07 11.58 16.60
N ALA A 205 2.78 11.37 16.32
CA ALA A 205 2.07 10.11 16.55
C ALA A 205 2.29 9.09 15.42
N VAL A 206 2.72 9.54 14.24
CA VAL A 206 2.88 8.68 13.06
C VAL A 206 3.95 7.61 13.26
N LEU A 207 5.15 8.00 13.70
CA LEU A 207 6.25 7.05 13.87
C LEU A 207 5.93 5.98 14.94
N PRO A 208 5.45 6.33 16.15
CA PRO A 208 5.00 5.33 17.13
C PRO A 208 3.95 4.36 16.57
N ALA A 209 2.96 4.86 15.82
CA ALA A 209 1.93 4.01 15.24
C ALA A 209 2.50 3.02 14.21
N LEU A 210 3.39 3.46 13.33
CA LEU A 210 4.04 2.57 12.35
C LEU A 210 4.95 1.52 13.01
N LEU A 211 5.63 1.88 14.09
CA LEU A 211 6.42 0.94 14.89
C LEU A 211 5.52 -0.07 15.61
N ASP A 212 4.38 0.36 16.16
CA ASP A 212 3.38 -0.53 16.77
C ASP A 212 2.85 -1.55 15.76
N TYR A 213 2.40 -1.09 14.58
CA TYR A 213 1.97 -1.98 13.50
C TYR A 213 3.07 -2.98 13.09
N THR A 214 4.31 -2.51 12.99
CA THR A 214 5.47 -3.36 12.65
C THR A 214 5.70 -4.43 13.71
N CYS A 215 5.71 -4.05 14.99
CA CYS A 215 5.89 -4.97 16.12
C CYS A 215 4.76 -6.00 16.21
N ARG A 216 3.51 -5.57 16.03
CA ARG A 216 2.34 -6.47 16.04
C ARG A 216 2.35 -7.44 14.87
N ALA A 217 2.68 -6.98 13.67
CA ALA A 217 2.73 -7.82 12.48
C ALA A 217 3.86 -8.85 12.56
N LEU A 218 5.05 -8.44 13.02
CA LEU A 218 6.22 -9.33 13.06
C LEU A 218 6.29 -10.19 14.32
N GLY A 219 5.65 -9.77 15.41
CA GLY A 219 5.59 -10.46 16.71
C GLY A 219 6.89 -10.41 17.51
N ILE A 220 8.03 -10.60 16.85
CA ILE A 220 9.37 -10.45 17.42
C ILE A 220 10.26 -9.78 16.38
N VAL A 221 10.98 -8.73 16.78
CA VAL A 221 11.77 -7.90 15.88
C VAL A 221 13.11 -7.54 16.49
N ARG A 222 14.13 -7.42 15.64
CA ARG A 222 15.34 -6.67 16.01
C ARG A 222 15.11 -5.19 15.72
N ALA A 223 15.66 -4.31 16.56
CA ALA A 223 15.48 -2.86 16.43
C ALA A 223 15.99 -2.28 15.10
N ASP A 224 16.90 -2.97 14.41
CA ASP A 224 17.41 -2.62 13.09
C ASP A 224 16.55 -3.14 11.93
N TRP A 225 15.54 -3.99 12.20
CA TRP A 225 14.63 -4.53 11.19
C TRP A 225 13.37 -3.69 11.00
N VAL A 226 12.92 -2.99 12.05
CA VAL A 226 11.63 -2.28 12.03
C VAL A 226 11.57 -1.17 10.99
N ALA A 227 12.72 -0.59 10.63
CA ALA A 227 12.80 0.46 9.63
C ALA A 227 12.30 -0.02 8.27
N ASP A 228 12.56 -1.27 7.92
CA ASP A 228 12.32 -1.77 6.58
C ASP A 228 10.83 -1.97 6.30
N TYR A 229 10.04 -2.33 7.32
CA TYR A 229 8.62 -2.70 7.15
C TYR A 229 7.80 -1.62 6.45
N TYR A 230 7.94 -0.35 6.85
CA TYR A 230 7.29 0.80 6.21
C TYR A 230 8.25 1.70 5.40
N ARG A 231 9.44 1.18 5.02
CA ARG A 231 10.54 1.95 4.41
C ARG A 231 10.80 3.27 5.14
N LEU A 232 10.97 3.19 6.45
CA LEU A 232 11.42 4.29 7.28
C LEU A 232 12.93 4.54 7.06
N PRO A 233 13.45 5.73 7.43
CA PRO A 233 14.89 5.99 7.39
C PRO A 233 15.71 4.91 8.08
N ARG A 234 16.79 4.45 7.43
CA ARG A 234 17.64 3.36 7.93
C ARG A 234 18.48 3.83 9.13
N ARG A 235 17.93 3.70 10.34
CA ARG A 235 18.61 3.93 11.61
C ARG A 235 18.09 2.97 12.69
N SER A 236 18.75 2.95 13.84
CA SER A 236 18.19 2.29 15.02
C SER A 236 16.97 3.06 15.52
N TYR A 237 15.91 2.33 15.86
CA TYR A 237 14.68 2.82 16.51
C TYR A 237 14.57 2.36 17.97
N LYS A 238 15.69 1.94 18.57
CA LYS A 238 15.71 1.41 19.94
C LYS A 238 15.04 2.34 20.96
N PRO A 239 15.32 3.66 21.02
CA PRO A 239 14.68 4.54 21.99
C PRO A 239 13.16 4.66 21.80
N GLU A 240 12.68 4.61 20.56
CA GLU A 240 11.25 4.61 20.25
C GLU A 240 10.58 3.29 20.66
N LEU A 241 11.25 2.16 20.41
CA LEU A 241 10.75 0.84 20.80
C LEU A 241 10.74 0.63 22.32
N GLU A 242 11.73 1.17 23.04
CA GLU A 242 11.75 1.12 24.51
C GLU A 242 10.56 1.88 25.10
N ARG A 243 10.28 3.10 24.59
CA ARG A 243 9.08 3.85 24.99
C ARG A 243 7.79 3.12 24.66
N LEU A 244 7.74 2.41 23.52
CA LEU A 244 6.57 1.62 23.12
C LEU A 244 6.33 0.42 24.04
N ALA A 245 7.38 -0.16 24.60
CA ALA A 245 7.30 -1.32 25.49
C ALA A 245 6.89 -0.97 26.93
N GLU A 246 6.98 0.31 27.30
CA GLU A 246 6.62 0.85 28.62
C GLU A 246 5.20 1.43 28.67
N ALA A 247 4.55 1.63 27.52
CA ALA A 247 3.21 2.19 27.36
C ALA A 247 2.11 1.12 27.45
#